data_AF-A0A944ZVH8-F1
#
_entry.id   AF-A0A944ZVH8-F1
#
_cell.length_a   1.000
_cell.length_b   1.000
_cell.length_c   1.000
_cell.angle_alpha   90.00
_cell.angle_beta   90.00
_cell.angle_gamma   90.00
#
_symmetry.space_group_name_H-M   'P 1'
#
loop_
_entity.id
_entity.type
_entity.pdbx_description
1 polymer ?
#
loop_
_entity_poly.entity_id
_entity_poly.type
_entity_poly.pdbx_seq_one_letter_code
_entity_poly.pdbx_strand_id
1 'polypeptide(L)'
;MICPKCQFEQPDAKSCAHCGLIFAKYQASLDRQDTISNKNNIEIEEKSPTEKTWFPFLTRPWKPVTTPAFIFLSLLFLLHIIFFPKTTLIEGWSVFTGMVHNVNLVFHEAGHALFAVFGNDTLAILGGSLNQCLIPFVVFASFFHQRDRTGTAFALLWFFGNFIDVSIYMADGRFLKLPLIGGLDLEAHDWRNLFNRFDLWGADQGLSKIMFYLGWAGIFLTWAWLYKSWQATHKKG
;
A
#
# COMPACT_ATOMS: atom_id res chain seq x y z
N MET A 1 -16.35 -72.13 -1.61
CA MET A 1 -16.38 -70.67 -1.83
C MET A 1 -16.99 -70.29 -3.19
N ILE A 2 -17.64 -69.12 -3.29
CA ILE A 2 -18.17 -68.56 -4.56
C ILE A 2 -17.19 -67.50 -5.09
N CYS A 3 -16.85 -67.55 -6.37
CA CYS A 3 -15.93 -66.59 -6.98
C CYS A 3 -16.58 -65.21 -7.13
N PRO A 4 -16.01 -64.11 -6.59
CA PRO A 4 -16.64 -62.79 -6.62
C PRO A 4 -16.69 -62.17 -8.03
N LYS A 5 -15.84 -62.64 -8.96
CA LYS A 5 -15.79 -62.14 -10.34
C LYS A 5 -16.80 -62.80 -11.27
N CYS A 6 -17.03 -64.12 -11.14
CA CYS A 6 -17.85 -64.89 -12.08
C CYS A 6 -18.96 -65.72 -11.44
N GLN A 7 -19.11 -65.64 -10.11
CA GLN A 7 -20.15 -66.31 -9.31
C GLN A 7 -20.15 -67.85 -9.38
N PHE A 8 -19.09 -68.46 -9.94
CA PHE A 8 -18.92 -69.91 -9.95
C PHE A 8 -18.63 -70.46 -8.54
N GLU A 9 -19.37 -71.50 -8.14
CA GLU A 9 -19.21 -72.19 -6.86
C GLU A 9 -18.20 -73.33 -6.98
N GLN A 10 -17.24 -73.37 -6.05
CA GLN A 10 -16.15 -74.34 -6.05
C GLN A 10 -15.66 -74.62 -4.62
N PRO A 11 -14.95 -75.75 -4.39
CA PRO A 11 -14.23 -75.98 -3.15
C PRO A 11 -13.18 -74.89 -2.89
N ASP A 12 -12.72 -74.78 -1.64
CA ASP A 12 -11.73 -73.77 -1.28
C ASP A 12 -10.41 -73.99 -2.03
N ALA A 13 -9.98 -72.96 -2.76
CA ALA A 13 -8.82 -73.00 -3.64
C ALA A 13 -8.14 -71.63 -3.72
N LYS A 14 -6.87 -71.61 -4.14
CA LYS A 14 -6.10 -70.36 -4.29
C LYS A 14 -6.55 -69.52 -5.50
N SER A 15 -7.21 -70.14 -6.48
CA SER A 15 -7.74 -69.48 -7.67
C SER A 15 -9.08 -70.06 -8.12
N CYS A 16 -9.82 -69.30 -8.91
CA CYS A 16 -11.06 -69.75 -9.53
C CYS A 16 -10.77 -70.70 -10.70
N ALA A 17 -11.36 -71.89 -10.69
CA ALA A 17 -11.22 -72.90 -11.73
C ALA A 17 -11.88 -72.50 -13.06
N HIS A 18 -12.89 -71.60 -13.01
CA HIS A 18 -13.62 -71.16 -14.20
C HIS A 18 -12.99 -69.92 -14.86
N CYS A 19 -12.65 -68.88 -14.08
CA CYS A 19 -12.17 -67.60 -14.64
C CYS A 19 -10.71 -67.24 -14.31
N GLY A 20 -9.99 -68.13 -13.60
CA GLY A 20 -8.58 -67.94 -13.27
C GLY A 20 -8.29 -66.86 -12.23
N LEU A 21 -9.32 -66.28 -11.59
CA LEU A 21 -9.13 -65.24 -10.57
C LEU A 21 -8.33 -65.78 -9.39
N ILE A 22 -7.19 -65.14 -9.07
CA ILE A 22 -6.43 -65.46 -7.86
C ILE A 22 -6.98 -64.63 -6.70
N PHE A 23 -7.61 -65.26 -5.71
CA PHE A 23 -8.37 -64.56 -4.67
C PHE A 23 -7.51 -63.62 -3.82
N ALA A 24 -6.29 -64.02 -3.47
CA ALA A 24 -5.37 -63.17 -2.73
C ALA A 24 -4.98 -61.89 -3.48
N LYS A 25 -4.79 -61.98 -4.81
CA LYS A 25 -4.50 -60.81 -5.65
C LYS A 25 -5.74 -59.92 -5.82
N TYR A 26 -6.93 -60.52 -5.88
CA TYR A 26 -8.19 -59.80 -5.98
C TYR A 26 -8.46 -58.98 -4.71
N GLN A 27 -8.32 -59.59 -3.53
CA GLN A 27 -8.49 -58.88 -2.26
C GLN A 27 -7.48 -57.73 -2.12
N ALA A 28 -6.21 -57.97 -2.40
CA ALA A 28 -5.18 -56.93 -2.39
C ALA A 28 -5.41 -55.82 -3.44
N SER A 29 -6.26 -56.05 -4.45
CA SER A 29 -6.69 -55.01 -5.39
C SER A 29 -7.82 -54.15 -4.82
N LEU A 30 -8.78 -54.77 -4.12
CA LEU A 30 -9.87 -54.08 -3.44
C LEU A 30 -9.33 -53.19 -2.31
N ASP A 31 -8.44 -53.73 -1.47
CA ASP A 31 -7.83 -52.98 -0.37
C ASP A 31 -7.04 -51.74 -0.89
N ARG A 32 -6.42 -51.88 -2.07
CA ARG A 32 -5.73 -50.75 -2.74
C ARG A 32 -6.72 -49.70 -3.25
N GLN A 33 -7.84 -50.11 -3.82
CA GLN A 33 -8.86 -49.17 -4.29
C GLN A 33 -9.50 -48.42 -3.13
N ASP A 34 -9.79 -49.08 -2.01
CA ASP A 34 -10.32 -48.45 -0.80
C ASP A 34 -9.31 -47.47 -0.19
N THR A 35 -8.02 -47.83 -0.18
CA THR A 35 -6.95 -46.93 0.29
C THR A 35 -6.84 -45.68 -0.59
N ILE A 36 -6.93 -45.83 -1.92
CA ILE A 36 -6.88 -44.71 -2.86
C ILE A 36 -8.14 -43.84 -2.71
N SER A 37 -9.32 -44.44 -2.58
CA SER A 37 -10.58 -43.71 -2.40
C SER A 37 -10.58 -42.92 -1.10
N ASN A 38 -10.13 -43.51 0.01
CA ASN A 38 -10.01 -42.80 1.29
C ASN A 38 -8.97 -41.69 1.22
N LYS A 39 -7.82 -41.93 0.59
CA LYS A 39 -6.80 -40.88 0.41
C LYS A 39 -7.32 -39.71 -0.42
N ASN A 40 -8.06 -39.99 -1.50
CA ASN A 40 -8.67 -38.96 -2.33
C ASN A 40 -9.74 -38.18 -1.56
N ASN A 41 -10.57 -38.84 -0.75
CA ASN A 41 -11.58 -38.17 0.08
C ASN A 41 -10.94 -37.26 1.14
N ILE A 42 -9.85 -37.71 1.77
CA ILE A 42 -9.07 -36.90 2.74
C ILE A 42 -8.43 -35.69 2.03
N GLU A 43 -7.84 -35.88 0.83
CA GLU A 43 -7.27 -34.77 0.04
C GLU A 43 -8.35 -33.78 -0.44
N ILE A 44 -9.59 -34.23 -0.68
CA ILE A 44 -10.72 -33.38 -1.07
C ILE A 44 -11.26 -32.59 0.14
N GLU A 45 -11.35 -33.20 1.32
CA GLU A 45 -11.73 -32.49 2.56
C GLU A 45 -10.68 -31.46 2.99
N GLU A 46 -9.37 -31.76 2.88
CA GLU A 46 -8.31 -30.77 3.14
C GLU A 46 -8.29 -29.64 2.10
N LYS A 47 -8.66 -29.93 0.85
CA LYS A 47 -8.80 -28.92 -0.23
C LYS A 47 -10.20 -28.30 -0.29
N SER A 48 -10.84 -28.05 0.87
CA SER A 48 -11.88 -27.01 0.88
C SER A 48 -11.30 -25.76 0.20
N PRO A 49 -12.02 -25.09 -0.72
CA PRO A 49 -11.49 -23.94 -1.41
C PRO A 49 -11.38 -22.82 -0.39
N THR A 50 -10.22 -22.72 0.28
CA THR A 50 -9.81 -21.51 0.96
C THR A 50 -9.81 -20.46 -0.11
N GLU A 51 -10.84 -19.62 -0.09
CA GLU A 51 -11.01 -18.47 -0.95
C GLU A 51 -9.64 -17.78 -1.02
N LYS A 52 -8.99 -17.83 -2.20
CA LYS A 52 -7.67 -17.25 -2.40
C LYS A 52 -7.83 -15.74 -2.22
N THR A 53 -7.73 -15.28 -0.98
CA THR A 53 -7.76 -13.86 -0.67
C THR A 53 -6.44 -13.30 -1.16
N TRP A 54 -6.48 -12.57 -2.27
CA TRP A 54 -5.31 -11.92 -2.87
C TRP A 54 -4.60 -10.98 -1.89
N PHE A 55 -5.32 -10.54 -0.84
CA PHE A 55 -4.82 -9.65 0.22
C PHE A 55 -5.23 -10.16 1.61
N PRO A 56 -4.58 -11.23 2.13
CA PRO A 56 -4.96 -11.83 3.40
C PRO A 56 -4.71 -10.91 4.61
N PHE A 57 -3.97 -9.82 4.43
CA PHE A 57 -3.76 -8.82 5.47
C PHE A 57 -5.00 -7.93 5.69
N LEU A 58 -5.90 -7.78 4.71
CA LEU A 58 -7.09 -6.93 4.85
C LEU A 58 -8.09 -7.47 5.88
N THR A 59 -8.12 -8.79 6.07
CA THR A 59 -8.97 -9.46 7.06
C THR A 59 -8.37 -9.39 8.47
N ARG A 60 -7.08 -9.06 8.61
CA ARG A 60 -6.45 -8.92 9.93
C ARG A 60 -7.00 -7.68 10.66
N PRO A 61 -7.29 -7.81 11.96
CA PRO A 61 -7.71 -6.68 12.77
C PRO A 61 -6.58 -5.66 12.85
N TRP A 62 -6.95 -4.39 12.86
CA TRP A 62 -6.04 -3.29 13.07
C TRP A 62 -5.54 -3.22 14.52
N LYS A 63 -4.25 -2.91 14.70
CA LYS A 63 -3.65 -2.65 16.02
C LYS A 63 -4.33 -1.46 16.70
N PRO A 64 -4.65 -1.54 18.01
CA PRO A 64 -5.29 -0.45 18.74
C PRO A 64 -4.41 0.81 18.78
N VAL A 65 -5.03 1.98 18.90
CA VAL A 65 -4.32 3.26 19.07
C VAL A 65 -4.21 3.55 20.55
N THR A 66 -2.99 3.63 21.07
CA THR A 66 -2.75 4.02 22.47
C THR A 66 -3.01 5.53 22.66
N THR A 67 -3.42 5.93 23.86
CA THR A 67 -3.65 7.35 24.17
C THR A 67 -2.41 8.23 23.99
N PRO A 68 -1.20 7.82 24.40
CA PRO A 68 0.00 8.59 24.10
C PRO A 68 0.24 8.78 22.60
N ALA A 69 0.03 7.74 21.79
CA ALA A 69 0.17 7.84 20.34
C ALA A 69 -0.89 8.78 19.72
N PHE A 70 -2.12 8.71 20.20
CA PHE A 70 -3.21 9.61 19.77
C PHE A 70 -2.90 11.07 20.11
N ILE A 71 -2.41 11.35 21.32
CA ILE A 71 -2.00 12.69 21.73
C ILE A 71 -0.87 13.19 20.83
N PHE A 72 0.18 12.41 20.63
CA PHE A 72 1.31 12.77 19.76
C PHE A 72 0.85 13.13 18.34
N LEU A 73 0.03 12.29 17.71
CA LEU A 73 -0.46 12.54 16.36
C LEU A 73 -1.46 13.70 16.28
N SER A 74 -2.22 13.95 17.35
CA SER A 74 -3.08 15.13 17.45
C SER A 74 -2.27 16.41 17.59
N LEU A 75 -1.17 16.39 18.35
CA LEU A 75 -0.22 17.50 18.40
C LEU A 75 0.40 17.74 17.03
N LEU A 76 0.82 16.68 16.32
CA LEU A 76 1.33 16.80 14.96
C LEU A 76 0.29 17.41 14.01
N PHE A 77 -0.97 16.96 14.07
CA PHE A 77 -2.07 17.58 13.33
C PHE A 77 -2.23 19.07 13.66
N LEU A 78 -2.20 19.45 14.95
CA LEU A 78 -2.27 20.86 15.37
C LEU A 78 -1.08 21.68 14.86
N LEU A 79 0.13 21.11 14.83
CA LEU A 79 1.30 21.78 14.25
C LEU A 79 1.09 22.08 12.76
N HIS A 80 0.46 21.18 12.00
CA HIS A 80 0.06 21.48 10.62
C HIS A 80 -0.94 22.66 10.62
N ILE A 81 -2.01 22.58 11.41
CA ILE A 81 -3.04 23.63 11.47
C ILE A 81 -2.47 25.00 11.84
N ILE A 82 -1.48 25.07 12.72
CA ILE A 82 -0.89 26.34 13.15
C ILE A 82 0.14 26.86 12.13
N PHE A 83 1.06 25.99 11.69
CA PHE A 83 2.26 26.44 10.99
C PHE A 83 2.23 26.24 9.48
N PHE A 84 1.46 25.29 8.95
CA PHE A 84 1.42 25.05 7.51
C PHE A 84 0.70 26.19 6.76
N PRO A 85 1.14 26.52 5.53
CA PRO A 85 0.55 27.59 4.74
C PRO A 85 -0.95 27.44 4.52
N LYS A 86 -1.67 28.58 4.51
CA LYS A 86 -3.13 28.66 4.29
C LYS A 86 -3.50 29.02 2.87
N THR A 87 -2.51 29.42 2.08
CA THR A 87 -2.63 29.74 0.66
C THR A 87 -1.46 29.07 -0.07
N THR A 88 -1.55 29.03 -1.39
CA THR A 88 -0.44 28.60 -2.25
C THR A 88 0.59 29.72 -2.50
N LEU A 89 0.37 30.90 -1.91
CA LEU A 89 1.27 32.04 -2.02
C LEU A 89 2.36 31.96 -0.96
N ILE A 90 3.57 32.38 -1.35
CA ILE A 90 4.71 32.40 -0.44
C ILE A 90 4.61 33.65 0.43
N GLU A 91 4.25 33.45 1.70
CA GLU A 91 4.16 34.50 2.73
C GLU A 91 5.29 34.41 3.78
N GLY A 92 6.17 33.41 3.64
CA GLY A 92 7.28 33.12 4.55
C GLY A 92 7.18 31.72 5.17
N TRP A 93 8.30 31.23 5.71
CA TRP A 93 8.38 29.93 6.36
C TRP A 93 8.51 30.09 7.87
N SER A 94 7.66 29.39 8.63
CA SER A 94 7.92 29.19 10.05
C SER A 94 9.13 28.26 10.24
N VAL A 95 9.74 28.26 11.43
CA VAL A 95 10.82 27.31 11.75
C VAL A 95 10.36 25.86 11.52
N PHE A 96 9.14 25.54 11.97
CA PHE A 96 8.59 24.18 11.82
C PHE A 96 8.40 23.79 10.35
N THR A 97 7.76 24.65 9.54
CA THR A 97 7.54 24.34 8.12
C THR A 97 8.84 24.30 7.34
N GLY A 98 9.80 25.19 7.62
CA GLY A 98 11.12 25.16 7.00
C GLY A 98 11.88 23.87 7.33
N MET A 99 11.82 23.39 8.57
CA MET A 99 12.43 22.10 8.94
C MET A 99 11.79 20.93 8.20
N VAL A 100 10.45 20.88 8.12
CA VAL A 100 9.73 19.82 7.40
C VAL A 100 10.06 19.86 5.91
N HIS A 101 10.04 21.05 5.31
CA HIS A 101 10.40 21.27 3.90
C HIS A 101 11.82 20.77 3.62
N ASN A 102 12.81 21.13 4.44
CA ASN A 102 14.20 20.71 4.24
C ASN A 102 14.37 19.18 4.29
N VAL A 103 13.64 18.48 5.15
CA VAL A 103 13.64 17.01 5.17
C VAL A 103 13.06 16.45 3.87
N ASN A 104 11.93 17.00 3.42
CA ASN A 104 11.28 16.58 2.18
C ASN A 104 12.14 16.87 0.94
N LEU A 105 12.85 17.99 0.96
CA LEU A 105 13.70 18.47 -0.12
C LEU A 105 14.85 17.50 -0.40
N VAL A 106 15.41 16.85 0.62
CA VAL A 106 16.42 15.78 0.40
C VAL A 106 15.83 14.64 -0.44
N PHE A 107 14.59 14.24 -0.18
CA PHE A 107 13.92 13.21 -0.98
C PHE A 107 13.54 13.73 -2.37
N HIS A 108 13.24 15.02 -2.49
CA HIS A 108 13.00 15.69 -3.77
C HIS A 108 14.24 15.59 -4.66
N GLU A 109 15.38 16.09 -4.21
CA GLU A 109 16.61 16.08 -5.01
C GLU A 109 17.05 14.67 -5.41
N ALA A 110 16.94 13.72 -4.47
CA ALA A 110 17.21 12.30 -4.76
C ALA A 110 16.26 11.72 -5.83
N GLY A 111 15.04 12.25 -5.93
CA GLY A 111 14.04 11.85 -6.91
C GLY A 111 14.49 12.10 -8.34
N HIS A 112 15.11 13.26 -8.63
CA HIS A 112 15.60 13.55 -9.97
C HIS A 112 16.60 12.49 -10.45
N ALA A 113 17.56 12.13 -9.61
CA ALA A 113 18.55 11.10 -9.93
C ALA A 113 17.91 9.71 -10.06
N LEU A 114 17.00 9.34 -9.15
CA LEU A 114 16.32 8.04 -9.17
C LEU A 114 15.51 7.84 -10.47
N PHE A 115 14.80 8.88 -10.89
CA PHE A 115 13.91 8.82 -12.04
C PHE A 115 14.63 9.11 -13.37
N ALA A 116 15.79 9.76 -13.35
CA ALA A 116 16.64 9.93 -14.54
C ALA A 116 17.15 8.60 -15.12
N VAL A 117 17.25 7.54 -14.29
CA VAL A 117 17.69 6.20 -14.73
C VAL A 117 16.79 5.63 -15.84
N PHE A 118 15.53 6.08 -15.94
CA PHE A 118 14.61 5.67 -17.01
C PHE A 118 14.87 6.36 -18.35
N GLY A 119 15.85 7.27 -18.45
CA GLY A 119 16.23 7.95 -19.69
C GLY A 119 15.16 8.89 -20.26
N ASN A 120 14.22 9.35 -19.42
CA ASN A 120 13.16 10.27 -19.81
C ASN A 120 13.27 11.58 -19.03
N ASP A 121 13.55 12.68 -19.74
CA ASP A 121 13.77 13.99 -19.11
C ASP A 121 12.54 14.51 -18.36
N THR A 122 11.33 14.29 -18.88
CA THR A 122 10.10 14.70 -18.18
C THR A 122 10.02 13.99 -16.84
N LEU A 123 10.30 12.69 -16.83
CA LEU A 123 10.24 11.86 -15.62
C LEU A 123 11.36 12.22 -14.65
N ALA A 124 12.55 12.57 -15.14
CA ALA A 124 13.64 13.09 -14.31
C ALA A 124 13.23 14.39 -13.59
N ILE A 125 12.65 15.36 -14.31
CA ILE A 125 12.17 16.63 -13.75
C ILE A 125 11.00 16.39 -12.77
N LEU A 126 9.99 15.62 -13.17
CA LEU A 126 8.86 15.29 -12.29
C LEU A 126 9.30 14.44 -11.08
N GLY A 127 10.41 13.72 -11.23
CA GLY A 127 10.95 12.76 -10.28
C GLY A 127 11.16 13.34 -8.89
N GLY A 128 11.50 14.61 -8.78
CA GLY A 128 11.69 15.24 -7.46
C GLY A 128 10.39 15.32 -6.67
N SER A 129 9.38 16.01 -7.20
CA SER A 129 8.06 16.09 -6.57
C SER A 129 7.40 14.71 -6.41
N LEU A 130 7.64 13.80 -7.35
CA LEU A 130 7.12 12.44 -7.28
C LEU A 130 7.75 11.64 -6.14
N ASN A 131 9.09 11.67 -5.99
CA ASN A 131 9.78 10.92 -4.94
C ASN A 131 9.50 11.49 -3.56
N GLN A 132 9.41 12.82 -3.46
CA GLN A 132 8.99 13.52 -2.24
C GLN A 132 7.65 12.99 -1.70
N CYS A 133 6.68 12.69 -2.58
CA CYS A 133 5.42 12.04 -2.21
C CYS A 133 5.54 10.51 -2.07
N LEU A 134 6.37 9.86 -2.88
CA LEU A 134 6.51 8.40 -2.91
C LEU A 134 7.06 7.84 -1.59
N ILE A 135 8.03 8.50 -0.98
CA ILE A 135 8.64 8.04 0.28
C ILE A 135 7.60 7.90 1.41
N PRO A 136 6.83 8.94 1.79
CA PRO A 136 5.79 8.78 2.80
C PRO A 136 4.69 7.81 2.35
N PHE A 137 4.42 7.68 1.05
CA PHE A 137 3.48 6.68 0.54
C PHE A 137 3.97 5.24 0.77
N VAL A 138 5.25 4.94 0.56
CA VAL A 138 5.85 3.63 0.85
C VAL A 138 5.78 3.33 2.34
N VAL A 139 6.06 4.33 3.19
CA VAL A 139 5.91 4.20 4.65
C VAL A 139 4.45 3.92 5.03
N PHE A 140 3.51 4.62 4.40
CA PHE A 140 2.07 4.37 4.55
C PHE A 140 1.72 2.93 4.15
N ALA A 141 2.14 2.48 2.97
CA ALA A 141 1.83 1.14 2.47
C ALA A 141 2.37 0.05 3.41
N SER A 142 3.58 0.25 3.95
CA SER A 142 4.19 -0.67 4.92
C SER A 142 3.37 -0.77 6.21
N PHE A 143 3.01 0.37 6.84
CA PHE A 143 2.20 0.35 8.07
C PHE A 143 0.76 -0.12 7.83
N PHE A 144 0.18 0.23 6.68
CA PHE A 144 -1.14 -0.23 6.27
C PHE A 144 -1.17 -1.76 6.12
N HIS A 145 -0.14 -2.32 5.47
CA HIS A 145 0.02 -3.77 5.33
C HIS A 145 0.16 -4.47 6.69
N GLN A 146 0.90 -3.85 7.62
CA GLN A 146 1.05 -4.33 9.00
C GLN A 146 -0.19 -4.09 9.89
N ARG A 147 -1.22 -3.45 9.35
CA ARG A 147 -2.45 -3.05 10.07
C ARG A 147 -2.12 -2.19 11.30
N ASP A 148 -1.11 -1.34 11.18
CA ASP A 148 -0.66 -0.41 12.21
C ASP A 148 -1.33 0.95 12.01
N ARG A 149 -2.35 1.26 12.82
CA ARG A 149 -3.13 2.51 12.67
C ARG A 149 -2.29 3.75 12.93
N THR A 150 -1.43 3.71 13.94
CA THR A 150 -0.60 4.84 14.35
C THR A 150 0.41 5.16 13.26
N GLY A 151 1.15 4.15 12.79
CA GLY A 151 2.10 4.33 11.69
C GLY A 151 1.44 4.77 10.39
N THR A 152 0.26 4.22 10.09
CA THR A 152 -0.54 4.62 8.91
C THR A 152 -0.94 6.09 8.98
N ALA A 153 -1.45 6.56 10.13
CA ALA A 153 -1.86 7.95 10.30
C ALA A 153 -0.66 8.91 10.26
N PHE A 154 0.48 8.55 10.87
CA PHE A 154 1.71 9.33 10.78
C PHE A 154 2.15 9.50 9.32
N ALA A 155 2.21 8.40 8.57
CA ALA A 155 2.63 8.41 7.18
C ALA A 155 1.67 9.21 6.29
N LEU A 156 0.36 9.13 6.52
CA LEU A 156 -0.64 9.92 5.80
C LEU A 156 -0.53 11.42 6.11
N LEU A 157 -0.32 11.82 7.37
CA LEU A 157 -0.07 13.22 7.71
C LEU A 157 1.16 13.76 6.97
N TRP A 158 2.24 12.98 6.91
CA TRP A 158 3.45 13.35 6.17
C TRP A 158 3.20 13.39 4.65
N PHE A 159 2.52 12.39 4.08
CA PHE A 159 2.18 12.31 2.66
C PHE A 159 1.35 13.52 2.21
N PHE A 160 0.28 13.84 2.92
CA PHE A 160 -0.56 14.99 2.59
C PHE A 160 0.09 16.33 2.94
N GLY A 161 1.03 16.36 3.90
CA GLY A 161 1.90 17.51 4.10
C GLY A 161 2.76 17.81 2.87
N ASN A 162 3.28 16.78 2.19
CA ASN A 162 4.01 16.94 0.93
C ASN A 162 3.12 17.46 -0.22
N PHE A 163 1.82 17.17 -0.21
CA PHE A 163 0.90 17.74 -1.20
C PHE A 163 0.83 19.26 -1.08
N ILE A 164 0.80 19.77 0.15
CA ILE A 164 0.81 21.22 0.41
C ILE A 164 2.15 21.81 -0.03
N ASP A 165 3.26 21.18 0.33
CA ASP A 165 4.61 21.64 -0.03
C ASP A 165 4.81 21.72 -1.56
N VAL A 166 4.54 20.62 -2.27
CA VAL A 166 4.62 20.56 -3.74
C VAL A 166 3.64 21.54 -4.38
N SER A 167 2.44 21.74 -3.83
CA SER A 167 1.48 22.70 -4.41
C SER A 167 2.00 24.15 -4.40
N ILE A 168 2.77 24.54 -3.38
CA ILE A 168 3.38 25.87 -3.29
C ILE A 168 4.51 25.96 -4.31
N TYR A 169 5.33 24.91 -4.42
CA TYR A 169 6.36 24.81 -5.44
C TYR A 169 5.78 24.87 -6.87
N MET A 170 4.63 24.23 -7.12
CA MET A 170 3.88 24.37 -8.37
C MET A 170 3.46 25.81 -8.63
N ALA A 171 2.84 26.48 -7.64
CA ALA A 171 2.39 27.86 -7.79
C ALA A 171 3.57 28.81 -8.07
N ASP A 172 4.74 28.53 -7.47
CA ASP A 172 5.94 29.33 -7.62
C ASP A 172 6.57 29.23 -9.01
N GLY A 173 6.29 28.21 -9.82
CA GLY A 173 6.87 28.09 -11.17
C GLY A 173 6.64 29.32 -12.08
N ARG A 174 5.63 30.14 -11.78
CA ARG A 174 5.36 31.42 -12.45
C ARG A 174 6.15 32.60 -11.88
N PHE A 175 6.41 32.61 -10.58
CA PHE A 175 6.95 33.74 -9.84
C PHE A 175 8.43 33.60 -9.49
N LEU A 176 8.93 32.37 -9.38
CA LEU A 176 10.31 31.98 -9.12
C LEU A 176 10.89 32.68 -7.89
N LYS A 177 10.13 32.68 -6.79
CA LYS A 177 10.50 33.31 -5.52
C LYS A 177 11.22 32.35 -4.59
N LEU A 178 11.04 31.03 -4.75
CA LEU A 178 11.73 30.05 -3.92
C LEU A 178 13.20 29.92 -4.35
N PRO A 179 14.14 29.91 -3.40
CA PRO A 179 15.54 29.65 -3.71
C PRO A 179 15.71 28.19 -4.13
N LEU A 180 16.44 27.95 -5.23
CA LEU A 180 16.78 26.60 -5.67
C LEU A 180 18.01 26.07 -4.93
N ILE A 181 18.07 24.75 -4.72
CA ILE A 181 19.24 24.10 -4.15
C ILE A 181 20.45 24.27 -5.08
N GLY A 182 21.63 24.47 -4.47
CA GLY A 182 22.89 24.55 -5.21
C GLY A 182 23.14 25.88 -5.93
N GLY A 183 22.24 26.87 -5.80
CA GLY A 183 22.36 28.14 -6.51
C GLY A 183 22.13 27.99 -8.02
N LEU A 184 21.38 26.97 -8.42
CA LEU A 184 20.96 26.78 -9.81
C LEU A 184 20.15 27.98 -10.30
N ASP A 185 20.24 28.23 -11.61
CA ASP A 185 19.46 29.30 -12.24
C ASP A 185 17.97 29.06 -12.05
N LEU A 186 17.18 30.13 -11.91
CA LEU A 186 15.73 30.07 -11.72
C LEU A 186 15.02 29.38 -12.91
N GLU A 187 15.68 29.31 -14.07
CA GLU A 187 15.24 28.51 -15.22
C GLU A 187 15.28 27.00 -14.97
N ALA A 188 16.03 26.51 -13.97
CA ALA A 188 16.07 25.10 -13.58
C ALA A 188 14.84 24.65 -12.77
N HIS A 189 13.89 25.55 -12.46
CA HIS A 189 12.71 25.23 -11.65
C HIS A 189 11.82 24.17 -12.34
N ASP A 190 11.54 23.07 -11.64
CA ASP A 190 10.90 21.88 -12.23
C ASP A 190 9.51 22.17 -12.80
N TRP A 191 8.63 22.75 -11.99
CA TRP A 191 7.27 23.02 -12.41
C TRP A 191 7.17 24.09 -13.50
N ARG A 192 8.09 25.06 -13.54
CA ARG A 192 8.20 25.98 -14.69
C ARG A 192 8.50 25.19 -15.96
N ASN A 193 9.48 24.28 -15.90
CA ASN A 193 9.87 23.46 -17.04
C ASN A 193 8.75 22.53 -17.49
N LEU A 194 8.01 21.92 -16.55
CA LEU A 194 6.85 21.10 -16.87
C LEU A 194 5.71 21.92 -17.49
N PHE A 195 5.37 23.08 -16.92
CA PHE A 195 4.31 23.93 -17.48
C PHE A 195 4.66 24.51 -18.86
N ASN A 196 5.93 24.85 -19.10
CA ASN A 196 6.42 25.22 -20.42
C ASN A 196 6.30 24.06 -21.41
N ARG A 197 6.79 22.88 -21.03
CA ARG A 197 6.81 21.69 -21.89
C ARG A 197 5.42 21.26 -22.35
N PHE A 198 4.42 21.40 -21.48
CA PHE A 198 3.05 20.96 -21.75
C PHE A 198 2.07 22.09 -22.08
N ASP A 199 2.54 23.33 -22.18
CA ASP A 199 1.71 24.53 -22.38
C ASP A 199 0.53 24.62 -21.38
N LEU A 200 0.82 24.39 -20.10
CA LEU A 200 -0.18 24.33 -19.02
C LEU A 200 -0.32 25.64 -18.22
N TRP A 201 0.17 26.76 -18.76
CA TRP A 201 0.16 28.07 -18.08
C TRP A 201 -1.23 28.65 -17.80
N GLY A 202 -2.27 28.13 -18.46
CA GLY A 202 -3.67 28.46 -18.15
C GLY A 202 -4.24 27.66 -16.98
N ALA A 203 -3.62 26.53 -16.64
CA ALA A 203 -4.07 25.60 -15.60
C ALA A 203 -3.15 25.52 -14.37
N ASP A 204 -1.93 26.03 -14.46
CA ASP A 204 -0.86 26.01 -13.44
C ASP A 204 -1.39 26.29 -12.01
N GLN A 205 -2.04 27.43 -11.82
CA GLN A 205 -2.56 27.85 -10.50
C GLN A 205 -3.75 26.99 -10.06
N GLY A 206 -4.54 26.48 -11.00
CA GLY A 206 -5.65 25.56 -10.72
C GLY A 206 -5.14 24.21 -10.22
N LEU A 207 -4.15 23.65 -10.90
CA LEU A 207 -3.51 22.38 -10.53
C LEU A 207 -2.83 22.48 -9.16
N SER A 208 -2.10 23.57 -8.91
CA SER A 208 -1.53 23.86 -7.60
C SER A 208 -2.61 23.89 -6.51
N LYS A 209 -3.70 24.65 -6.69
CA LYS A 209 -4.79 24.73 -5.71
C LYS A 209 -5.47 23.38 -5.46
N ILE A 210 -5.70 22.57 -6.50
CA ILE A 210 -6.26 21.23 -6.33
C ILE A 210 -5.35 20.39 -5.43
N MET A 211 -4.04 20.37 -5.70
CA MET A 211 -3.09 19.61 -4.88
C MET A 211 -3.03 20.14 -3.44
N PHE A 212 -3.07 21.46 -3.26
CA PHE A 212 -3.12 22.12 -1.96
C PHE A 212 -4.33 21.68 -1.13
N TYR A 213 -5.53 21.73 -1.72
CA TYR A 213 -6.77 21.35 -1.03
C TYR A 213 -6.87 19.85 -0.78
N LEU A 214 -6.33 19.01 -1.68
CA LEU A 214 -6.21 17.57 -1.43
C LEU A 214 -5.29 17.27 -0.24
N GLY A 215 -4.19 18.00 -0.10
CA GLY A 215 -3.32 17.92 1.07
C GLY A 215 -4.06 18.24 2.36
N TRP A 216 -4.74 19.39 2.43
CA TRP A 216 -5.52 19.74 3.62
C TRP A 216 -6.65 18.75 3.91
N ALA A 217 -7.44 18.38 2.90
CA ALA A 217 -8.52 17.42 3.04
C ALA A 217 -7.98 16.08 3.58
N GLY A 218 -6.86 15.60 3.05
CA GLY A 218 -6.21 14.38 3.50
C GLY A 218 -5.73 14.45 4.95
N ILE A 219 -5.14 15.57 5.39
CA ILE A 219 -4.75 15.80 6.78
C ILE A 219 -5.97 15.70 7.72
N PHE A 220 -7.07 16.40 7.40
CA PHE A 220 -8.29 16.38 8.20
C PHE A 220 -8.94 14.99 8.24
N LEU A 221 -9.07 14.33 7.09
CA LEU A 221 -9.66 12.99 6.99
C LEU A 221 -8.83 11.96 7.76
N THR A 222 -7.50 12.07 7.70
CA THR A 222 -6.57 11.21 8.45
C THR A 222 -6.79 11.37 9.96
N TRP A 223 -6.87 12.61 10.46
CA TRP A 223 -7.10 12.86 11.88
C TRP A 223 -8.49 12.39 12.32
N ALA A 224 -9.53 12.65 11.53
CA ALA A 224 -10.89 12.19 11.81
C ALA A 224 -10.97 10.65 11.90
N TRP A 225 -10.29 9.95 10.99
CA TRP A 225 -10.17 8.49 11.02
C TRP A 225 -9.40 7.98 12.25
N LEU A 226 -8.31 8.64 12.62
CA LEU A 226 -7.53 8.33 13.81
C LEU A 226 -8.35 8.51 15.09
N TYR A 227 -9.08 9.63 15.22
CA TYR A 227 -9.95 9.93 16.35
C TYR A 227 -11.02 8.86 16.53
N LYS A 228 -11.75 8.53 15.45
CA LYS A 228 -12.76 7.46 15.46
C LYS A 228 -12.15 6.12 15.88
N SER A 229 -10.95 5.81 15.40
CA SER A 229 -10.25 4.57 15.72
C SER A 229 -9.80 4.48 17.19
N TRP A 230 -9.32 5.59 17.75
CA TRP A 230 -8.95 5.68 19.16
C TRP A 230 -10.17 5.54 20.08
N GLN A 231 -11.29 6.20 19.76
CA GLN A 231 -12.54 6.06 20.50
C GLN A 231 -13.07 4.61 20.50
N ALA A 232 -13.05 3.95 19.34
CA ALA A 232 -13.51 2.57 19.21
C ALA A 232 -12.67 1.58 20.04
N THR A 233 -11.40 1.92 20.32
CA THR A 233 -10.52 1.13 21.17
C THR A 233 -10.88 1.30 22.65
N HIS A 234 -11.19 2.53 23.09
CA HIS A 234 -11.49 2.85 24.49
C HIS A 234 -12.92 2.51 24.93
N LYS A 235 -13.86 2.35 24.00
CA LYS A 235 -15.22 1.88 24.33
C LYS A 235 -15.30 0.37 24.57
N LYS A 236 -14.23 -0.39 24.28
CA LYS A 236 -14.21 -1.87 24.37
C LYS A 236 -13.40 -2.40 25.55
N GLY A 237 -12.72 -1.54 26.31
CA GLY A 237 -12.02 -1.88 27.54
C GLY A 237 -12.68 -1.19 28.71
#